data_AF-A0A820CCF0-F1
#
_entry.id   AF-A0A820CCF0-F1
#
_cell.length_a   1.000
_cell.length_b   1.000
_cell.length_c   1.000
_cell.angle_alpha   90.00
_cell.angle_beta   90.00
_cell.angle_gamma   90.00
#
_symmetry.space_group_name_H-M   'P 1'
#
loop_
_entity.id
_entity.type
_entity.pdbx_description
1 polymer ?
#
loop_
_entity_poly.entity_id
_entity_poly.type
_entity_poly.pdbx_seq_one_letter_code
_entity_poly.pdbx_strand_id
1 'polypeptide(L)'
;RMGLQPALANEFSGIAMEFIRGLLNHAGGDIDLQELIDKVKDGLRIPGLRDSLCKIMQDHNIQMSISECCRKIIVHDCLALRKQTVTLLQGGYPVKDSDLCAKCHNPVYSCDLLTNPPISVFFCLHVFHAKCIETNPDVCGVCSTNALFTTA
;
A
#
# COMPACT_ATOMS: atom_id res chain seq x y z
N ARG A 1 -11.75 -56.22 21.79
CA ARG A 1 -10.53 -56.62 21.05
C ARG A 1 -10.96 -56.81 19.60
N MET A 2 -10.48 -56.13 18.58
CA MET A 2 -9.28 -55.31 18.37
C MET A 2 -9.70 -54.05 17.59
N GLY A 3 -9.14 -52.90 17.97
CA GLY A 3 -9.25 -51.67 17.18
C GLY A 3 -8.25 -51.70 16.03
N LEU A 4 -8.70 -51.30 14.84
CA LEU A 4 -7.84 -50.90 13.73
C LEU A 4 -7.64 -49.37 13.79
N GLN A 5 -6.40 -48.97 13.54
CA GLN A 5 -5.78 -47.71 13.95
C GLN A 5 -6.32 -46.46 13.22
N PRO A 6 -6.44 -45.30 13.90
CA PRO A 6 -6.67 -44.00 13.27
C PRO A 6 -5.41 -43.37 12.64
N ALA A 7 -4.35 -44.14 12.40
CA ALA A 7 -3.06 -43.62 11.91
C ALA A 7 -3.04 -43.34 10.39
N LEU A 8 -3.93 -43.95 9.60
CA LEU A 8 -3.92 -43.78 8.14
C LEU A 8 -4.51 -42.43 7.69
N ALA A 9 -5.27 -41.71 8.52
CA ALA A 9 -5.89 -40.45 8.09
C ALA A 9 -4.90 -39.27 7.97
N ASN A 10 -3.77 -39.32 8.68
CA ASN A 10 -2.77 -38.25 8.67
C ASN A 10 -1.74 -38.37 7.53
N GLU A 11 -1.55 -39.55 6.95
CA GLU A 11 -0.64 -39.73 5.80
C GLU A 11 -1.28 -39.31 4.46
N PHE A 12 -2.62 -39.37 4.33
CA PHE A 12 -3.32 -38.90 3.12
C PHE A 12 -3.36 -37.36 3.00
N SER A 13 -3.30 -36.63 4.12
CA SER A 13 -3.32 -35.16 4.13
C SER A 13 -2.02 -34.56 3.55
N GLY A 14 -0.86 -35.17 3.85
CA GLY A 14 0.44 -34.76 3.32
C GLY A 14 0.61 -35.04 1.82
N ILE A 15 0.13 -36.20 1.37
CA ILE A 15 0.19 -36.60 -0.04
C ILE A 15 -0.70 -35.71 -0.90
N ALA A 16 -1.89 -35.33 -0.41
CA ALA A 16 -2.81 -34.46 -1.13
C ALA A 16 -2.24 -33.05 -1.34
N MET A 17 -1.59 -32.47 -0.34
CA MET A 17 -0.98 -31.14 -0.44
C MET A 17 0.22 -31.13 -1.38
N GLU A 18 1.09 -32.13 -1.34
CA GLU A 18 2.22 -32.26 -2.27
C GLU A 18 1.77 -32.51 -3.71
N PHE A 19 0.66 -33.23 -3.92
CA PHE A 19 0.10 -33.46 -5.25
C PHE A 19 -0.57 -32.21 -5.83
N ILE A 20 -1.32 -31.46 -5.02
CA ILE A 20 -1.91 -30.17 -5.39
C ILE A 20 -0.80 -29.15 -5.69
N ARG A 21 0.24 -29.13 -4.87
CA ARG A 21 1.42 -28.27 -5.06
C ARG A 21 2.22 -28.68 -6.29
N GLY A 22 2.33 -29.97 -6.60
CA GLY A 22 2.94 -30.51 -7.82
C GLY A 22 2.14 -30.14 -9.09
N LEU A 23 0.81 -30.23 -9.04
CA LEU A 23 -0.09 -29.76 -10.10
C LEU A 23 0.04 -28.25 -10.33
N LEU A 24 0.05 -27.45 -9.26
CA LEU A 24 0.19 -25.99 -9.32
C LEU A 24 1.59 -25.56 -9.77
N ASN A 25 2.67 -26.27 -9.39
CA ASN A 25 4.04 -25.97 -9.82
C ASN A 25 4.28 -26.30 -11.31
N HIS A 26 3.68 -27.38 -11.82
CA HIS A 26 3.74 -27.68 -13.26
C HIS A 26 2.82 -26.77 -14.09
N ALA A 27 1.83 -26.14 -13.45
CA ALA A 27 0.87 -25.21 -14.05
C ALA A 27 1.27 -23.73 -13.82
N GLY A 28 2.56 -23.41 -13.92
CA GLY A 28 3.11 -22.06 -13.72
C GLY A 28 2.73 -21.00 -14.77
N GLY A 29 1.69 -21.23 -15.57
CA GLY A 29 1.14 -20.28 -16.56
C GLY A 29 -0.36 -20.49 -16.68
N ASP A 30 -1.09 -19.38 -16.83
CA ASP A 30 -2.55 -19.24 -17.01
C ASP A 30 -3.32 -20.57 -16.94
N ILE A 31 -3.71 -20.95 -15.73
CA ILE A 31 -4.28 -22.28 -15.47
C ILE A 31 -5.71 -22.31 -15.98
N ASP A 32 -5.93 -22.98 -17.12
CA ASP A 32 -7.26 -23.42 -17.52
C ASP A 32 -7.66 -24.64 -16.67
N LEU A 33 -8.39 -24.35 -15.60
CA LEU A 33 -8.85 -25.34 -14.62
C LEU A 33 -9.76 -26.41 -15.24
N GLN A 34 -10.32 -26.16 -16.44
CA GLN A 34 -11.08 -27.16 -17.18
C GLN A 34 -10.16 -28.26 -17.72
N GLU A 35 -8.96 -27.91 -18.18
CA GLU A 35 -7.93 -28.85 -18.63
C GLU A 35 -7.36 -29.67 -17.45
N LEU A 36 -7.21 -29.04 -16.28
CA LEU A 36 -6.73 -29.71 -15.07
C LEU A 36 -7.72 -30.77 -14.56
N ILE A 37 -9.02 -30.46 -14.61
CA ILE A 37 -10.09 -31.41 -14.24
C ILE A 37 -10.14 -32.58 -15.22
N ASP A 38 -9.91 -32.36 -16.52
CA ASP A 38 -9.94 -33.44 -17.51
C ASP A 38 -8.73 -34.38 -17.38
N LYS A 39 -7.53 -33.88 -17.06
CA LYS A 39 -6.33 -34.69 -16.80
C LYS A 39 -6.41 -35.57 -15.54
N VAL A 40 -7.23 -35.19 -14.57
CA VAL A 40 -7.45 -35.99 -13.35
C VAL A 40 -8.30 -37.25 -13.62
N LYS A 41 -9.02 -37.33 -14.76
CA LYS A 41 -9.89 -38.48 -15.10
C LYS A 41 -9.14 -39.81 -15.26
N ASP A 42 -7.87 -39.81 -15.62
CA ASP A 42 -7.11 -41.04 -15.81
C ASP A 42 -6.55 -41.59 -14.47
N GLY A 43 -7.45 -42.18 -13.68
CA GLY A 43 -7.10 -43.22 -12.69
C GLY A 43 -6.90 -42.79 -11.23
N LEU A 44 -6.95 -41.50 -10.88
CA LEU A 44 -6.77 -41.05 -9.48
C LEU A 44 -8.10 -40.80 -8.76
N ARG A 45 -8.67 -41.83 -8.12
CA ARG A 45 -9.81 -41.67 -7.20
C ARG A 45 -9.32 -41.14 -5.84
N ILE A 46 -9.04 -39.84 -5.75
CA ILE A 46 -8.94 -39.15 -4.47
C ILE A 46 -10.32 -38.60 -4.09
N PRO A 47 -10.99 -39.14 -3.06
CA PRO A 47 -12.29 -38.62 -2.62
C PRO A 47 -12.15 -37.17 -2.14
N GLY A 48 -13.03 -36.28 -2.60
CA GLY A 48 -13.07 -34.87 -2.19
C GLY A 48 -12.12 -33.92 -2.95
N LEU A 49 -11.24 -34.42 -3.83
CA LEU A 49 -10.29 -33.58 -4.58
C LEU A 49 -10.99 -32.53 -5.45
N ARG A 50 -12.05 -32.93 -6.16
CA ARG A 50 -12.84 -32.03 -7.01
C ARG A 50 -13.48 -30.90 -6.19
N ASP A 51 -14.02 -31.21 -5.02
CA ASP A 51 -14.65 -30.22 -4.14
C ASP A 51 -13.60 -29.26 -3.56
N SER A 52 -12.44 -29.78 -3.15
CA SER A 52 -11.31 -28.97 -2.70
C SER A 52 -10.77 -28.04 -3.79
N LEU A 53 -10.61 -28.54 -5.02
CA LEU A 53 -10.18 -27.73 -6.16
C LEU A 53 -11.22 -26.65 -6.51
N CYS A 54 -12.50 -27.01 -6.58
CA CYS A 54 -13.57 -26.05 -6.84
C CYS A 54 -13.59 -24.93 -5.78
N LYS A 55 -13.38 -25.29 -4.51
CA LYS A 55 -13.27 -24.33 -3.41
C LYS A 55 -12.05 -23.42 -3.57
N ILE A 56 -10.87 -23.98 -3.86
CA ILE A 56 -9.64 -23.19 -4.09
C ILE A 56 -9.82 -22.21 -5.26
N MET A 57 -10.44 -22.65 -6.36
CA MET A 57 -10.74 -21.79 -7.50
C MET A 57 -11.69 -20.63 -7.13
N GLN A 58 -12.76 -20.94 -6.39
CA GLN A 58 -13.71 -19.93 -5.92
C GLN A 58 -13.03 -18.93 -5.00
N ASP A 59 -12.24 -19.41 -4.04
CA ASP A 59 -11.48 -18.58 -3.11
C ASP A 59 -10.49 -17.68 -3.86
N HIS A 60 -9.80 -18.18 -4.88
CA HIS A 60 -8.89 -17.40 -5.71
C HIS A 60 -9.63 -16.31 -6.52
N ASN A 61 -10.78 -16.64 -7.11
CA ASN A 61 -11.59 -15.65 -7.83
C ASN A 61 -12.07 -14.52 -6.91
N ILE A 62 -12.47 -14.85 -5.68
CA ILE A 62 -12.83 -13.87 -4.66
C ILE A 62 -11.62 -13.01 -4.29
N GLN A 63 -10.44 -13.62 -4.06
CA GLN A 63 -9.21 -12.88 -3.77
C GLN A 63 -8.86 -11.92 -4.90
N MET A 64 -8.91 -12.33 -6.16
CA MET A 64 -8.66 -11.46 -7.30
C MET A 64 -9.64 -10.28 -7.36
N SER A 65 -10.93 -10.53 -7.11
CA SER A 65 -11.96 -9.48 -7.06
C SER A 65 -11.67 -8.46 -5.95
N ILE A 66 -11.29 -8.92 -4.76
CA ILE A 66 -10.91 -8.07 -3.62
C ILE A 66 -9.66 -7.27 -3.97
N SER A 67 -8.61 -7.90 -4.49
CA SER A 67 -7.37 -7.23 -4.88
C SER A 67 -7.61 -6.11 -5.88
N GLU A 68 -8.46 -6.34 -6.88
CA GLU A 68 -8.81 -5.32 -7.87
C GLU A 68 -9.63 -4.17 -7.24
N CYS A 69 -10.54 -4.48 -6.33
CA CYS A 69 -11.28 -3.47 -5.58
C CYS A 69 -10.35 -2.60 -4.72
N CYS A 70 -9.47 -3.22 -3.94
CA CYS A 70 -8.47 -2.52 -3.13
C CYS A 70 -7.56 -1.63 -3.99
N ARG A 71 -7.10 -2.14 -5.14
CA ARG A 71 -6.30 -1.36 -6.09
C ARG A 71 -7.02 -0.10 -6.53
N LYS A 72 -8.30 -0.19 -6.89
CA LYS A 72 -9.10 0.97 -7.30
C LYS A 72 -9.24 2.00 -6.19
N ILE A 73 -9.49 1.57 -4.95
CA ILE A 73 -9.60 2.44 -3.78
C ILE A 73 -8.28 3.18 -3.55
N ILE A 74 -7.17 2.45 -3.51
CA ILE A 74 -5.84 3.02 -3.29
C ILE A 74 -5.50 4.04 -4.38
N VAL A 75 -5.71 3.69 -5.65
CA VAL A 75 -5.44 4.60 -6.78
C VAL A 75 -6.30 5.86 -6.68
N HIS A 76 -7.58 5.71 -6.36
CA HIS A 76 -8.48 6.85 -6.17
C HIS A 76 -7.99 7.76 -5.05
N ASP A 77 -7.64 7.21 -3.89
CA ASP A 77 -7.20 7.98 -2.72
C ASP A 77 -5.87 8.69 -2.98
N CYS A 78 -4.91 8.02 -3.63
CA CYS A 78 -3.66 8.64 -4.05
C CYS A 78 -3.90 9.82 -5.01
N LEU A 79 -4.80 9.66 -5.97
CA LEU A 79 -5.13 10.74 -6.92
C LEU A 79 -5.86 11.90 -6.25
N ALA A 80 -6.78 11.61 -5.31
CA ALA A 80 -7.50 12.61 -4.54
C ALA A 80 -6.55 13.43 -3.66
N LEU A 81 -5.67 12.76 -2.91
CA LEU A 81 -4.65 13.42 -2.09
C LEU A 81 -3.71 14.27 -2.95
N ARG A 82 -3.20 13.72 -4.04
CA ARG A 82 -2.36 14.47 -4.98
C ARG A 82 -3.08 15.70 -5.51
N LYS A 83 -4.35 15.59 -5.90
CA LYS A 83 -5.15 16.71 -6.39
C LYS A 83 -5.32 17.78 -5.30
N GLN A 84 -5.60 17.38 -4.06
CA GLN A 84 -5.71 18.31 -2.94
C GLN A 84 -4.40 19.06 -2.72
N THR A 85 -3.27 18.36 -2.69
CA THR A 85 -1.94 18.97 -2.58
C THR A 85 -1.69 19.94 -3.74
N VAL A 86 -1.93 19.53 -4.99
CA VAL A 86 -1.77 20.42 -6.15
C VAL A 86 -2.63 21.68 -6.02
N THR A 87 -3.89 21.57 -5.61
CA THR A 87 -4.77 22.73 -5.40
C THR A 87 -4.23 23.67 -4.32
N LEU A 88 -3.75 23.13 -3.20
CA LEU A 88 -3.17 23.93 -2.11
C LEU A 88 -1.90 24.67 -2.55
N LEU A 89 -1.14 24.08 -3.47
CA LEU A 89 0.14 24.62 -3.92
C LEU A 89 0.04 25.51 -5.15
N GLN A 90 -1.01 25.34 -5.95
CA GLN A 90 -1.33 26.22 -7.08
C GLN A 90 -2.08 27.49 -6.63
N GLY A 91 -2.67 27.50 -5.44
CA GLY A 91 -3.16 28.71 -4.79
C GLY A 91 -2.04 29.47 -4.10
N GLY A 92 -2.10 30.81 -4.09
CA GLY A 92 -1.21 31.61 -3.23
C GLY A 92 -1.44 31.27 -1.76
N TYR A 93 -0.37 31.19 -0.97
CA TYR A 93 -0.47 30.97 0.47
C TYR A 93 -0.83 32.30 1.18
N PRO A 94 -1.97 32.39 1.90
CA PRO A 94 -2.33 33.60 2.61
C PRO A 94 -1.48 33.73 3.88
N VAL A 95 -0.48 34.60 3.83
CA VAL A 95 0.32 34.98 5.01
C VAL A 95 -0.51 35.92 5.88
N LYS A 96 -0.71 35.55 7.15
CA LYS A 96 -1.38 36.36 8.18
C LYS A 96 -0.36 37.19 8.95
N ASP A 97 -0.80 38.29 9.55
CA ASP A 97 0.06 39.14 10.41
C ASP A 97 0.59 38.39 11.65
N SER A 98 -0.05 37.29 12.04
CA SER A 98 0.36 36.41 13.14
C SER A 98 1.41 35.36 12.74
N ASP A 99 1.74 35.22 11.46
CA ASP A 99 2.66 34.18 11.02
C ASP A 99 4.09 34.50 11.45
N LEU A 100 4.71 33.55 12.15
CA LEU A 100 6.07 33.65 12.67
C LEU A 100 7.01 32.77 11.84
N CYS A 101 8.24 33.25 11.65
CA CYS A 101 9.26 32.49 10.95
C CYS A 101 9.64 31.26 11.78
N ALA A 102 9.58 30.08 11.16
CA ALA A 102 9.87 28.81 11.83
C ALA A 102 11.33 28.62 12.30
N LYS A 103 12.26 29.53 11.96
CA LYS A 103 13.64 29.53 12.47
C LYS A 103 13.86 30.57 13.57
N CYS A 104 13.60 31.85 13.25
CA CYS A 104 13.91 32.95 14.16
C CYS A 104 12.74 33.34 15.09
N HIS A 105 11.55 32.77 14.86
CA HIS A 105 10.32 33.01 15.63
C HIS A 105 9.81 34.46 15.64
N ASN A 106 10.38 35.32 14.78
CA ASN A 106 9.91 36.68 14.58
C ASN A 106 8.80 36.73 13.52
N PRO A 107 7.95 37.78 13.52
CA PRO A 107 6.94 37.98 12.50
C PRO A 107 7.54 37.90 11.09
N VAL A 108 6.90 37.13 10.22
CA VAL A 108 7.34 36.99 8.83
C VAL A 108 7.08 38.28 8.06
N TYR A 109 6.03 38.99 8.46
CA TYR A 109 5.56 40.23 7.87
C TYR A 109 5.55 41.34 8.94
N SER A 110 5.96 42.54 8.55
CA SER A 110 5.82 43.77 9.33
C SER A 110 4.96 44.77 8.54
N CYS A 111 4.19 45.63 9.24
CA CYS A 111 3.30 46.61 8.59
C CYS A 111 4.02 47.56 7.61
N ASP A 112 5.33 47.71 7.73
CA ASP A 112 6.15 48.54 6.84
C ASP A 112 6.53 47.76 5.57
N LEU A 113 5.65 47.85 4.56
CA LEU A 113 5.74 47.18 3.24
C LEU A 113 7.08 47.38 2.50
N LEU A 114 7.83 48.46 2.81
CA LEU A 114 9.08 48.81 2.15
C LEU A 114 10.29 48.01 2.67
N THR A 115 10.18 47.39 3.85
CA THR A 115 11.30 46.72 4.54
C THR A 115 11.15 45.21 4.69
N ASN A 116 10.06 44.63 4.21
CA ASN A 116 9.82 43.20 4.39
C ASN A 116 10.81 42.36 3.56
N PRO A 117 11.57 41.45 4.20
CA PRO A 117 12.44 40.53 3.47
C PRO A 117 11.59 39.55 2.64
N PRO A 118 12.14 39.01 1.53
CA PRO A 118 11.44 37.99 0.77
C PRO A 118 11.10 36.78 1.66
N ILE A 119 9.92 36.22 1.43
CA ILE A 119 9.35 35.12 2.21
C ILE A 119 9.41 33.85 1.36
N SER A 120 9.69 32.73 1.99
CA SER A 120 9.64 31.42 1.35
C SER A 120 8.76 30.48 2.16
N VAL A 121 7.85 29.80 1.48
CA VAL A 121 6.90 28.86 2.07
C VAL A 121 7.16 27.49 1.45
N PHE A 122 7.37 26.49 2.30
CA PHE A 122 7.58 25.12 1.86
C PHE A 122 6.26 24.38 1.64
N PHE A 123 6.30 23.24 0.93
CA PHE A 123 5.14 22.36 0.72
C PHE A 123 4.48 21.85 2.01
N CYS A 124 5.22 21.85 3.12
CA CYS A 124 4.72 21.53 4.46
C CYS A 124 4.06 22.73 5.18
N LEU A 125 3.88 23.86 4.48
CA LEU A 125 3.28 25.11 4.99
C LEU A 125 4.10 25.83 6.06
N HIS A 126 5.33 25.42 6.32
CA HIS A 126 6.24 26.18 7.16
C HIS A 126 6.76 27.41 6.42
N VAL A 127 6.65 28.56 7.09
CA VAL A 127 7.01 29.87 6.57
C VAL A 127 8.35 30.32 7.14
N PHE A 128 9.22 30.83 6.27
CA PHE A 128 10.53 31.36 6.65
C PHE A 128 10.80 32.69 5.95
N HIS A 129 11.59 33.56 6.60
CA HIS A 129 12.31 34.59 5.86
C HIS A 129 13.30 33.91 4.91
N ALA A 130 13.46 34.40 3.69
CA ALA A 130 14.43 33.84 2.73
C ALA A 130 15.86 33.83 3.30
N LYS A 131 16.20 34.81 4.15
CA LYS A 131 17.50 34.88 4.86
C LYS A 131 17.66 33.83 5.96
N CYS A 132 16.57 33.29 6.48
CA CYS A 132 16.61 32.26 7.52
C CYS A 132 16.86 30.86 6.94
N ILE A 133 16.76 30.67 5.62
CA ILE A 133 17.02 29.40 4.96
C ILE A 133 18.52 29.34 4.62
N GLU A 134 19.31 28.78 5.54
CA GLU A 134 20.77 28.61 5.36
C GLU A 134 21.13 27.19 4.88
N THR A 135 20.26 26.21 5.13
CA THR A 135 20.52 24.79 4.92
C THR A 135 19.56 24.27 3.86
N ASN A 136 20.04 24.18 2.61
CA ASN A 136 19.33 23.68 1.42
C ASN A 136 17.89 24.22 1.20
N PRO A 137 17.66 25.09 0.19
CA PRO A 137 16.35 25.71 -0.05
C PRO A 137 15.21 24.74 -0.38
N ASP A 138 15.52 23.48 -0.68
CA ASP A 138 14.52 22.45 -1.01
C ASP A 138 14.04 21.66 0.22
N VAL A 139 14.64 21.86 1.38
CA VAL A 139 14.36 21.06 2.59
C VAL A 139 13.88 21.93 3.74
N CYS A 140 12.72 21.58 4.30
CA CYS A 140 12.20 22.27 5.48
C CYS A 140 12.93 21.82 6.75
N GLY A 141 13.60 22.73 7.43
CA GLY A 141 14.32 22.46 8.69
C GLY A 141 13.45 21.89 9.81
N VAL A 142 12.15 22.26 9.89
CA VAL A 142 11.22 21.75 10.92
C VAL A 142 10.78 20.32 10.65
N CYS A 143 10.43 20.01 9.39
CA CYS A 143 10.03 18.66 9.02
C CYS A 143 11.19 17.68 9.09
N SER A 144 12.40 18.15 8.79
CA SER A 144 13.63 17.33 8.82
C SER A 144 13.98 16.88 10.24
N THR A 145 13.76 17.72 11.24
CA THR A 145 13.99 17.38 12.65
C THR A 145 12.89 16.50 13.24
N ASN A 146 11.68 16.53 12.67
CA ASN A 146 10.54 15.72 13.11
C ASN A 146 10.43 14.35 12.41
N ALA A 147 11.41 13.93 11.61
CA ALA A 147 11.43 12.65 10.91
C ALA A 147 11.55 11.40 11.83
N LEU A 148 11.31 11.53 13.14
CA LEU A 148 11.30 10.42 14.11
C LEU A 148 9.96 9.67 14.18
N PHE A 149 8.95 10.01 13.36
CA PHE A 149 7.63 9.36 13.39
C PHE A 149 7.10 8.92 12.02
N THR A 150 7.97 8.46 11.11
CA THR A 150 7.51 7.89 9.83
C THR A 150 8.34 6.70 9.38
N THR A 151 8.54 5.73 10.27
CA THR A 151 8.80 4.33 9.88
C THR A 151 8.11 3.40 10.87
N ALA A 152 6.91 2.93 10.50
CA ALA A 152 6.29 1.70 10.96
C ALA A 152 5.21 1.31 9.96
#